data_AF-A0A1I1HRP3-F1
#
_entry.id   AF-A0A1I1HRP3-F1
#
_cell.length_a   1.000
_cell.length_b   1.000
_cell.length_c   1.000
_cell.angle_alpha   90.00
_cell.angle_beta   90.00
_cell.angle_gamma   90.00
#
_symmetry.space_group_name_H-M   'P 1'
#
loop_
_entity.id
_entity.type
_entity.pdbx_description
1 polymer ?
#
loop_
_entity_poly.entity_id
_entity_poly.type
_entity_poly.pdbx_seq_one_letter_code
_entity_poly.pdbx_strand_id
1 'polypeptide(L)'
;MPGLRISCGTAALLMATTALPAAAADTLAESNIKLIEPGESVPVSKIPDGIFLRTVNDPDDIIWARIPEFRVEMGLAPPVHPSVEIRYTDDYPTENLVFQLARTSDRFYVRLRWMDETENVATKRDAFRDGAAIEFSSGDDYVSYMMGSGAEETVNIWYWHPEGDRVESLAAGGPGSITRLEEQPVTGGSEYLTGANADDSEWIVVMSRPLVAEGEHQISFDRETIPVAFAVWQGADDQRDGLKLVSQDWIIAELTPDTGPAAGN
;
A
#
# COMPACT_ATOMS: atom_id res chain seq x y z
N MET A 1 16.24 12.23 79.46
CA MET A 1 17.15 12.98 78.57
C MET A 1 17.45 12.10 77.35
N PRO A 2 17.54 12.68 76.15
CA PRO A 2 16.79 12.21 74.98
C PRO A 2 17.44 11.02 74.26
N GLY A 3 16.56 10.18 73.70
CA GLY A 3 16.89 9.02 72.90
C GLY A 3 17.30 9.38 71.47
N LEU A 4 18.22 8.57 70.97
CA LEU A 4 18.79 8.52 69.64
C LEU A 4 17.70 8.22 68.59
N ARG A 5 17.60 9.04 67.54
CA ARG A 5 16.86 8.70 66.30
C ARG A 5 17.85 8.70 65.14
N ILE A 6 18.19 7.49 64.66
CA ILE A 6 18.92 7.29 63.41
C ILE A 6 17.85 7.26 62.30
N SER A 7 17.87 8.27 61.44
CA SER A 7 17.05 8.30 60.22
C SER A 7 17.71 7.44 59.16
N CYS A 8 17.07 6.32 58.80
CA CYS A 8 17.48 5.49 57.67
C CYS A 8 16.91 6.14 56.40
N GLY A 9 17.75 6.78 55.59
CA GLY A 9 17.36 7.33 54.30
C GLY A 9 17.36 6.24 53.24
N THR A 10 16.19 5.79 52.82
CA THR A 10 16.03 4.86 51.70
C THR A 10 16.26 5.63 50.40
N ALA A 11 17.41 5.43 49.75
CA ALA A 11 17.66 5.93 48.41
C ALA A 11 16.89 5.06 47.41
N ALA A 12 15.76 5.57 46.89
CA ALA A 12 15.07 4.95 45.77
C ALA A 12 15.82 5.30 44.48
N LEU A 13 16.52 4.32 43.92
CA LEU A 13 17.15 4.42 42.62
C LEU A 13 16.04 4.30 41.55
N LEU A 14 15.61 5.42 40.98
CA LEU A 14 14.78 5.40 39.77
C LEU A 14 15.64 4.86 38.63
N MET A 15 15.41 3.61 38.23
CA MET A 15 15.88 3.11 36.95
C MET A 15 15.01 3.74 35.86
N ALA A 16 15.53 4.75 35.19
CA ALA A 16 14.96 5.23 33.95
C ALA A 16 15.22 4.16 32.89
N THR A 17 14.22 3.31 32.64
CA THR A 17 14.19 2.47 31.44
C THR A 17 13.97 3.39 30.25
N THR A 18 15.04 3.68 29.52
CA THR A 18 14.93 4.24 28.17
C THR A 18 14.31 3.16 27.31
N ALA A 19 13.00 3.23 27.08
CA ALA A 19 12.38 2.47 26.01
C ALA A 19 13.01 2.97 24.71
N LEU A 20 13.71 2.07 24.00
CA LEU A 20 14.07 2.31 22.61
C LEU A 20 12.76 2.48 21.83
N PRO A 21 12.68 3.37 20.82
CA PRO A 21 11.56 3.35 19.90
C PRO A 21 11.54 1.96 19.25
N ALA A 22 10.39 1.32 19.28
CA ALA A 22 10.15 0.12 18.49
C ALA A 22 10.25 0.56 17.02
N ALA A 23 11.39 0.30 16.39
CA ALA A 23 11.42 0.17 14.94
C ALA A 23 10.39 -0.92 14.62
N ALA A 24 9.50 -0.66 13.64
CA ALA A 24 8.51 -1.60 13.14
C ALA A 24 9.13 -3.01 13.16
N ALA A 25 8.59 -3.87 14.01
CA ALA A 25 9.20 -5.16 14.26
C ALA A 25 8.98 -6.02 13.02
N ASP A 26 9.94 -6.00 12.09
CA ASP A 26 10.01 -6.91 10.95
C ASP A 26 9.75 -8.33 11.48
N THR A 27 8.55 -8.85 11.22
CA THR A 27 8.22 -10.18 11.70
C THR A 27 9.13 -11.18 11.01
N LEU A 28 9.46 -12.31 11.66
CA LEU A 28 10.25 -13.36 11.00
C LEU A 28 9.61 -13.84 9.68
N ALA A 29 8.29 -13.70 9.54
CA ALA A 29 7.56 -13.97 8.31
C ALA A 29 7.90 -12.95 7.21
N GLU A 30 7.87 -11.64 7.51
CA GLU A 30 8.22 -10.58 6.56
C GLU A 30 9.69 -10.59 6.15
N SER A 31 10.59 -11.01 7.04
CA SER A 31 12.01 -11.15 6.70
C SER A 31 12.29 -12.16 5.57
N ASN A 32 11.35 -13.10 5.31
CA ASN A 32 11.45 -14.05 4.20
C ASN A 32 10.81 -13.54 2.90
N ILE A 33 10.13 -12.39 2.94
CA ILE A 33 9.54 -11.75 1.76
C ILE A 33 10.61 -10.88 1.11
N LYS A 34 10.79 -11.01 -0.21
CA LYS A 34 11.80 -10.25 -0.95
C LYS A 34 11.49 -8.75 -0.85
N LEU A 35 12.43 -7.98 -0.28
CA LEU A 35 12.41 -6.52 -0.33
C LEU A 35 12.72 -6.05 -1.75
N ILE A 36 11.89 -5.14 -2.24
CA ILE A 36 11.99 -4.49 -3.55
C ILE A 36 12.41 -3.06 -3.31
N GLU A 37 13.55 -2.71 -3.87
CA GLU A 37 14.05 -1.34 -3.86
C GLU A 37 13.31 -0.49 -4.91
N PRO A 38 13.20 0.83 -4.71
CA PRO A 38 12.62 1.70 -5.72
C PRO A 38 13.35 1.57 -7.06
N GLY A 39 12.59 1.48 -8.16
CA GLY A 39 13.08 1.23 -9.52
C GLY A 39 13.27 -0.25 -9.90
N GLU A 40 13.17 -1.20 -8.95
CA GLU A 40 13.27 -2.62 -9.29
C GLU A 40 12.05 -3.14 -10.04
N SER A 41 12.26 -4.22 -10.80
CA SER A 41 11.22 -4.91 -11.55
C SER A 41 10.76 -6.18 -10.83
N VAL A 42 9.46 -6.48 -10.95
CA VAL A 42 8.82 -7.66 -10.37
C VAL A 42 7.85 -8.31 -11.36
N PRO A 43 7.78 -9.65 -11.41
CA PRO A 43 6.89 -10.33 -12.33
C PRO A 43 5.42 -10.24 -11.89
N VAL A 44 4.53 -10.01 -12.86
CA VAL A 44 3.08 -10.19 -12.72
C VAL A 44 2.75 -11.66 -13.00
N SER A 45 2.22 -12.36 -12.01
CA SER A 45 1.90 -13.79 -12.14
C SER A 45 0.62 -14.01 -12.95
N LYS A 46 0.69 -14.82 -14.01
CA LYS A 46 -0.51 -15.24 -14.76
C LYS A 46 -1.22 -16.38 -14.02
N ILE A 47 -2.44 -16.12 -13.58
CA ILE A 47 -3.38 -17.15 -13.10
C ILE A 47 -3.89 -17.91 -14.33
N PRO A 48 -3.74 -19.24 -14.40
CA PRO A 48 -4.20 -20.03 -15.55
C PRO A 48 -5.71 -19.94 -15.75
N ASP A 49 -6.13 -19.96 -17.02
CA ASP A 49 -7.54 -20.02 -17.38
C ASP A 49 -8.22 -21.25 -16.76
N GLY A 50 -9.48 -21.09 -16.35
CA GLY A 50 -10.26 -22.16 -15.71
C GLY A 50 -10.04 -22.29 -14.20
N ILE A 51 -9.14 -21.50 -13.61
CA ILE A 51 -9.10 -21.25 -12.17
C ILE A 51 -10.04 -20.08 -11.88
N PHE A 52 -11.02 -20.31 -11.01
CA PHE A 52 -11.99 -19.30 -10.61
C PHE A 52 -11.81 -18.99 -9.14
N LEU A 53 -11.70 -17.69 -8.82
CA LEU A 53 -11.71 -17.21 -7.45
C LEU A 53 -13.09 -17.45 -6.83
N ARG A 54 -13.14 -17.68 -5.52
CA ARG A 54 -14.41 -17.82 -4.78
C ARG A 54 -15.28 -16.56 -4.96
N THR A 55 -14.64 -15.40 -4.85
CA THR A 55 -15.20 -14.10 -5.22
C THR A 55 -14.12 -13.30 -5.95
N VAL A 56 -14.52 -12.33 -6.79
CA VAL A 56 -13.59 -11.64 -7.70
C VAL A 56 -12.42 -10.98 -6.96
N ASN A 57 -12.65 -10.40 -5.77
CA ASN A 57 -11.63 -9.68 -5.00
C ASN A 57 -11.39 -10.30 -3.62
N ASP A 58 -11.44 -11.62 -3.53
CA ASP A 58 -11.33 -12.32 -2.26
C ASP A 58 -9.89 -12.21 -1.70
N PRO A 59 -9.68 -11.56 -0.53
CA PRO A 59 -8.35 -11.41 0.08
C PRO A 59 -7.77 -12.71 0.63
N ASP A 60 -8.61 -13.70 0.94
CA ASP A 60 -8.27 -15.00 1.55
C ASP A 60 -8.35 -16.17 0.54
N ASP A 61 -8.42 -15.89 -0.77
CA ASP A 61 -8.41 -16.96 -1.76
C ASP A 61 -7.06 -17.70 -1.78
N ILE A 62 -7.14 -19.04 -1.83
CA ILE A 62 -5.97 -19.91 -1.83
C ILE A 62 -5.03 -19.66 -3.01
N ILE A 63 -5.49 -19.01 -4.09
CA ILE A 63 -4.61 -18.63 -5.20
C ILE A 63 -3.45 -17.76 -4.73
N TRP A 64 -3.64 -16.89 -3.73
CA TRP A 64 -2.63 -15.95 -3.25
C TRP A 64 -1.42 -16.68 -2.66
N ALA A 65 -1.60 -17.89 -2.12
CA ALA A 65 -0.50 -18.73 -1.66
C ALA A 65 0.39 -19.27 -2.81
N ARG A 66 -0.02 -19.10 -4.07
CA ARG A 66 0.74 -19.46 -5.28
C ARG A 66 1.34 -18.26 -6.00
N ILE A 67 0.97 -17.04 -5.61
CA ILE A 67 1.51 -15.81 -6.19
C ILE A 67 2.69 -15.36 -5.33
N PRO A 68 3.85 -14.99 -5.91
CA PRO A 68 4.97 -14.47 -5.14
C PRO A 68 4.59 -13.22 -4.34
N GLU A 69 5.00 -13.17 -3.08
CA GLU A 69 4.94 -11.98 -2.25
C GLU A 69 6.23 -11.16 -2.39
N PHE A 70 6.05 -9.85 -2.45
CA PHE A 70 7.11 -8.85 -2.41
C PHE A 70 6.79 -7.86 -1.30
N ARG A 71 7.81 -7.20 -0.77
CA ARG A 71 7.60 -6.07 0.15
C ARG A 71 8.37 -4.85 -0.33
N VAL A 72 7.84 -3.68 -0.04
CA VAL A 72 8.47 -2.40 -0.29
C VAL A 72 8.42 -1.56 0.98
N GLU A 73 9.49 -0.82 1.27
CA GLU A 73 9.48 0.16 2.35
C GLU A 73 8.64 1.38 1.94
N MET A 74 7.76 1.79 2.86
CA MET A 74 6.84 2.91 2.73
C MET A 74 7.34 4.03 3.63
N GLY A 75 7.65 5.18 3.02
CA GLY A 75 8.10 6.37 3.74
C GLY A 75 7.12 7.52 3.61
N LEU A 76 7.27 8.55 4.44
CA LEU A 76 6.42 9.74 4.37
C LEU A 76 6.44 10.34 2.95
N ALA A 77 5.25 10.68 2.44
CA ALA A 77 5.12 11.34 1.15
C ALA A 77 5.98 12.61 1.07
N PRO A 78 6.53 12.95 -0.11
CA PRO A 78 7.25 14.21 -0.30
C PRO A 78 6.41 15.43 0.12
N PRO A 79 7.02 16.50 0.67
CA PRO A 79 6.31 17.66 1.21
C PRO A 79 5.82 18.62 0.12
N VAL A 80 5.04 18.09 -0.83
CA VAL A 80 4.38 18.84 -1.91
C VAL A 80 2.97 19.33 -1.51
N HIS A 81 2.50 18.95 -0.31
CA HIS A 81 1.23 19.38 0.27
C HIS A 81 1.43 19.99 1.67
N PRO A 82 0.73 21.07 2.05
CA PRO A 82 0.93 21.75 3.34
C PRO A 82 0.74 20.85 4.58
N SER A 83 -0.13 19.83 4.50
CA SER A 83 -0.34 18.90 5.63
C SER A 83 0.89 18.06 5.95
N VAL A 84 1.70 17.78 4.92
CA VAL A 84 2.98 17.06 5.02
C VAL A 84 4.06 18.03 5.46
N GLU A 85 4.15 19.20 4.84
CA GLU A 85 5.18 20.21 5.14
C GLU A 85 5.28 20.52 6.64
N ILE A 86 4.13 20.64 7.34
CA ILE A 86 4.10 20.94 8.78
C ILE A 86 4.41 19.74 9.70
N ARG A 87 4.43 18.52 9.15
CA ARG A 87 4.69 17.26 9.88
C ARG A 87 5.93 16.53 9.37
N TYR A 88 6.58 17.03 8.34
CA TYR A 88 7.71 16.40 7.71
C TYR A 88 8.91 16.42 8.65
N THR A 89 9.38 15.23 8.98
CA THR A 89 10.60 15.00 9.75
C THR A 89 11.34 13.85 9.11
N ASP A 90 12.66 13.94 9.01
CA ASP A 90 13.47 12.83 8.45
C ASP A 90 13.35 11.53 9.28
N ASP A 91 12.91 11.64 10.54
CA ASP A 91 12.66 10.53 11.46
C ASP A 91 11.19 10.08 11.49
N TYR A 92 10.38 10.40 10.46
CA TYR A 92 8.99 9.91 10.41
C TYR A 92 9.00 8.38 10.26
N PRO A 93 8.15 7.63 11.01
CA PRO A 93 8.14 6.18 10.93
C PRO A 93 7.94 5.65 9.51
N THR A 94 8.69 4.61 9.15
CA THR A 94 8.48 3.82 7.94
C THR A 94 7.75 2.53 8.26
N GLU A 95 7.10 1.96 7.25
CA GLU A 95 6.38 0.69 7.36
C GLU A 95 6.68 -0.16 6.12
N ASN A 96 6.50 -1.48 6.20
CA ASN A 96 6.53 -2.32 5.01
C ASN A 96 5.11 -2.49 4.46
N LEU A 97 4.98 -2.35 3.14
CA LEU A 97 3.81 -2.83 2.41
C LEU A 97 4.17 -4.14 1.70
N VAL A 98 3.45 -5.20 2.01
CA VAL A 98 3.51 -6.46 1.25
C VAL A 98 2.53 -6.38 0.09
N PHE A 99 2.97 -6.77 -1.10
CA PHE A 99 2.14 -6.76 -2.29
C PHE A 99 2.34 -7.99 -3.18
N GLN A 100 1.30 -8.32 -3.95
CA GLN A 100 1.29 -9.39 -4.94
C GLN A 100 0.62 -8.88 -6.22
N LEU A 101 1.22 -9.20 -7.36
CA LEU A 101 0.71 -8.81 -8.68
C LEU A 101 0.28 -10.06 -9.45
N ALA A 102 -0.98 -10.07 -9.88
CA ALA A 102 -1.52 -11.18 -10.64
C ALA A 102 -2.40 -10.69 -11.80
N ARG A 103 -2.53 -11.54 -12.82
CA ARG A 103 -3.49 -11.32 -13.91
C ARG A 103 -4.13 -12.62 -14.35
N THR A 104 -5.35 -12.55 -14.84
CA THR A 104 -5.99 -13.58 -15.66
C THR A 104 -5.86 -13.19 -17.14
N SER A 105 -6.59 -13.88 -18.03
CA SER A 105 -6.75 -13.46 -19.42
C SER A 105 -7.56 -12.16 -19.58
N ASP A 106 -8.33 -11.76 -18.56
CA ASP A 106 -9.31 -10.67 -18.66
C ASP A 106 -9.12 -9.58 -17.60
N ARG A 107 -8.36 -9.82 -16.52
CA ARG A 107 -8.36 -8.95 -15.34
C ARG A 107 -6.97 -8.82 -14.70
N PHE A 108 -6.65 -7.62 -14.21
CA PHE A 108 -5.43 -7.32 -13.44
C PHE A 108 -5.76 -7.17 -11.96
N TYR A 109 -4.96 -7.76 -11.10
CA TYR A 109 -5.15 -7.81 -9.66
C TYR A 109 -3.90 -7.33 -8.92
N VAL A 110 -4.14 -6.55 -7.88
CA VAL A 110 -3.12 -6.17 -6.90
C VAL A 110 -3.68 -6.52 -5.53
N ARG A 111 -2.95 -7.35 -4.78
CA ARG A 111 -3.21 -7.61 -3.37
C ARG A 111 -2.18 -6.87 -2.54
N LEU A 112 -2.65 -6.15 -1.54
CA LEU A 112 -1.88 -5.35 -0.59
C LEU A 112 -2.08 -5.91 0.81
N ARG A 113 -1.04 -5.88 1.63
CA ARG A 113 -1.09 -6.25 3.05
C ARG A 113 -0.12 -5.37 3.84
N TRP A 114 -0.61 -4.71 4.88
CA TRP A 114 0.18 -3.85 5.76
C TRP A 114 -0.35 -3.94 7.19
N MET A 115 0.48 -3.59 8.16
CA MET A 115 0.16 -3.69 9.57
C MET A 115 -0.63 -2.46 10.00
N ASP A 116 -1.71 -2.65 10.74
CA ASP A 116 -2.48 -1.53 11.29
C ASP A 116 -3.11 -1.99 12.60
N GLU A 117 -2.78 -1.30 13.69
CA GLU A 117 -3.28 -1.62 15.03
C GLU A 117 -4.80 -1.45 15.15
N THR A 118 -5.42 -0.71 14.23
CA THR A 118 -6.83 -0.36 14.32
C THR A 118 -7.59 -0.53 13.01
N GLU A 119 -8.84 -0.99 13.10
CA GLU A 119 -9.74 -1.06 11.95
C GLU A 119 -10.53 0.26 11.80
N ASN A 120 -9.94 1.30 11.19
CA ASN A 120 -10.60 2.59 11.04
C ASN A 120 -11.40 2.68 9.74
N VAL A 121 -12.65 2.19 9.77
CA VAL A 121 -13.47 2.11 8.56
C VAL A 121 -14.14 3.42 8.11
N ALA A 122 -14.23 4.44 8.96
CA ALA A 122 -15.04 5.63 8.67
C ALA A 122 -14.40 6.94 9.16
N THR A 123 -14.55 7.99 8.35
CA THR A 123 -14.13 9.35 8.74
C THR A 123 -15.22 10.06 9.54
N LYS A 124 -14.84 10.61 10.70
CA LYS A 124 -15.69 11.39 11.61
C LYS A 124 -15.08 12.77 11.82
N ARG A 125 -15.63 13.55 12.76
CA ARG A 125 -15.13 14.89 13.10
C ARG A 125 -13.69 14.85 13.64
N ASP A 126 -13.36 13.79 14.35
CA ASP A 126 -12.18 13.59 15.19
C ASP A 126 -11.52 12.22 14.97
N ALA A 127 -11.86 11.55 13.86
CA ALA A 127 -11.26 10.29 13.47
C ALA A 127 -11.14 10.23 11.95
N PHE A 128 -10.02 9.72 11.47
CA PHE A 128 -9.82 9.46 10.06
C PHE A 128 -10.01 7.97 9.78
N ARG A 129 -10.19 7.65 8.50
CA ARG A 129 -10.31 6.26 8.05
C ARG A 129 -8.94 5.80 7.55
N ASP A 130 -8.73 4.50 7.54
CA ASP A 130 -7.62 3.91 6.82
C ASP A 130 -7.87 4.02 5.31
N GLY A 131 -6.81 3.83 4.54
CA GLY A 131 -6.90 3.83 3.09
C GLY A 131 -5.66 3.27 2.44
N ALA A 132 -5.83 2.85 1.19
CA ALA A 132 -4.76 2.37 0.35
C ALA A 132 -4.99 2.87 -1.07
N ALA A 133 -3.91 3.21 -1.77
CA ALA A 133 -3.97 3.57 -3.17
C ALA A 133 -2.87 2.88 -3.96
N ILE A 134 -3.19 2.56 -5.20
CA ILE A 134 -2.25 2.08 -6.20
C ILE A 134 -2.24 3.10 -7.32
N GLU A 135 -1.06 3.60 -7.66
CA GLU A 135 -0.84 4.52 -8.75
C GLU A 135 -0.14 3.81 -9.89
N PHE A 136 -0.57 4.10 -11.12
CA PHE A 136 0.03 3.57 -12.33
C PHE A 136 0.33 4.70 -13.33
N SER A 137 1.51 4.66 -13.95
CA SER A 137 1.83 5.57 -15.04
C SER A 137 1.05 5.21 -16.31
N SER A 138 0.49 6.23 -16.98
CA SER A 138 -0.07 6.07 -18.33
C SER A 138 1.01 5.96 -19.42
N GLY A 139 2.20 6.49 -19.15
CA GLY A 139 3.34 6.52 -20.06
C GLY A 139 4.36 5.43 -19.72
N ASP A 140 5.61 5.83 -19.63
CA ASP A 140 6.74 5.06 -19.12
C ASP A 140 7.07 5.51 -17.68
N ASP A 141 8.24 5.14 -17.20
CA ASP A 141 8.79 5.48 -15.88
C ASP A 141 9.31 6.93 -15.78
N TYR A 142 9.25 7.74 -16.85
CA TYR A 142 9.59 9.16 -16.79
C TYR A 142 8.46 10.04 -16.22
N VAL A 143 7.21 9.56 -16.25
CA VAL A 143 6.11 10.22 -15.55
C VAL A 143 6.43 10.21 -14.06
N SER A 144 6.33 11.36 -13.38
CA SER A 144 6.68 11.44 -11.97
C SER A 144 5.79 10.55 -11.11
N TYR A 145 6.38 9.72 -10.24
CA TYR A 145 5.67 8.97 -9.20
C TYR A 145 5.01 9.89 -8.16
N MET A 146 5.34 11.19 -8.18
CA MET A 146 4.63 12.22 -7.41
C MET A 146 3.34 12.64 -8.14
N MET A 147 2.49 11.67 -8.47
CA MET A 147 1.15 11.87 -9.02
C MET A 147 1.09 12.45 -10.44
N GLY A 148 2.13 12.27 -11.25
CA GLY A 148 2.21 12.75 -12.63
C GLY A 148 3.00 14.06 -12.83
N SER A 149 3.23 14.41 -14.09
CA SER A 149 4.09 15.52 -14.54
C SER A 149 3.38 16.57 -15.41
N GLY A 150 2.07 16.44 -15.60
CA GLY A 150 1.23 17.40 -16.33
C GLY A 150 -0.01 16.74 -16.93
N ALA A 151 -0.76 17.49 -17.72
CA ALA A 151 -2.02 17.02 -18.33
C ALA A 151 -1.83 15.88 -19.36
N GLU A 152 -0.64 15.80 -19.98
CA GLU A 152 -0.28 14.75 -20.94
C GLU A 152 0.50 13.59 -20.29
N GLU A 153 1.03 13.81 -19.08
CA GLU A 153 1.86 12.87 -18.32
C GLU A 153 1.12 12.55 -17.01
N THR A 154 -0.08 11.99 -17.18
CA THR A 154 -0.98 11.67 -16.07
C THR A 154 -0.76 10.26 -15.54
N VAL A 155 -1.20 10.05 -14.30
CA VAL A 155 -1.26 8.74 -13.66
C VAL A 155 -2.72 8.32 -13.48
N ASN A 156 -2.99 7.02 -13.47
CA ASN A 156 -4.25 6.46 -13.02
C ASN A 156 -4.08 5.93 -11.60
N ILE A 157 -4.99 6.30 -10.71
CA ILE A 157 -4.92 5.93 -9.29
C ILE A 157 -6.17 5.14 -8.92
N TRP A 158 -5.98 3.98 -8.32
CA TRP A 158 -7.03 3.20 -7.68
C TRP A 158 -7.00 3.52 -6.20
N TYR A 159 -8.05 4.13 -5.68
CA TYR A 159 -8.11 4.53 -4.27
C TYR A 159 -9.18 3.73 -3.53
N TRP A 160 -8.75 2.85 -2.64
CA TRP A 160 -9.62 2.02 -1.82
C TRP A 160 -10.04 2.75 -0.54
N HIS A 161 -11.31 2.56 -0.19
CA HIS A 161 -11.92 2.96 1.06
C HIS A 161 -12.45 1.72 1.79
N PRO A 162 -12.20 1.58 3.10
CA PRO A 162 -12.67 0.45 3.89
C PRO A 162 -14.21 0.39 3.99
N GLU A 163 -14.90 1.53 3.95
CA GLU A 163 -16.36 1.55 3.98
C GLU A 163 -16.95 0.92 2.70
N GLY A 164 -17.38 -0.34 2.83
CA GLY A 164 -18.05 -1.09 1.77
C GLY A 164 -17.14 -1.50 0.62
N ASP A 165 -15.83 -1.61 0.85
CA ASP A 165 -14.82 -1.99 -0.16
C ASP A 165 -14.86 -1.15 -1.44
N ARG A 166 -15.24 0.13 -1.29
CA ARG A 166 -15.36 1.03 -2.43
C ARG A 166 -13.98 1.38 -2.96
N VAL A 167 -13.78 1.21 -4.25
CA VAL A 167 -12.58 1.68 -4.95
C VAL A 167 -12.96 2.74 -5.96
N GLU A 168 -12.17 3.81 -6.00
CA GLU A 168 -12.32 4.90 -6.96
C GLU A 168 -11.22 4.82 -8.01
N SER A 169 -11.57 5.05 -9.28
CA SER A 169 -10.62 5.28 -10.35
C SER A 169 -10.44 6.78 -10.54
N LEU A 170 -9.23 7.27 -10.30
CA LEU A 170 -8.87 8.67 -10.34
C LEU A 170 -7.75 8.89 -11.36
N ALA A 171 -7.53 10.14 -11.74
CA ALA A 171 -6.33 10.58 -12.45
C ALA A 171 -5.71 11.80 -11.78
N ALA A 172 -4.41 11.96 -11.98
CA ALA A 172 -3.68 13.15 -11.58
C ALA A 172 -2.58 13.45 -12.61
N GLY A 173 -2.29 14.74 -12.81
CA GLY A 173 -1.13 15.25 -13.55
C GLY A 173 -0.19 16.03 -12.65
N GLY A 174 -0.19 15.73 -11.35
CA GLY A 174 0.60 16.34 -10.31
C GLY A 174 -0.19 16.53 -9.00
N PRO A 175 0.48 16.86 -7.88
CA PRO A 175 -0.17 17.08 -6.60
C PRO A 175 -1.26 18.16 -6.68
N GLY A 176 -2.43 17.89 -6.09
CA GLY A 176 -3.57 18.82 -6.09
C GLY A 176 -4.43 18.81 -7.36
N SER A 177 -4.13 17.94 -8.33
CA SER A 177 -4.90 17.79 -9.59
C SER A 177 -5.79 16.55 -9.65
N ILE A 178 -5.96 15.83 -8.52
CA ILE A 178 -6.76 14.61 -8.44
C ILE A 178 -8.15 14.88 -9.01
N THR A 179 -8.52 14.07 -10.00
CA THR A 179 -9.79 14.15 -10.70
C THR A 179 -10.43 12.77 -10.72
N ARG A 180 -11.72 12.70 -10.37
CA ARG A 180 -12.49 11.45 -10.50
C ARG A 180 -12.78 11.18 -11.97
N LEU A 181 -12.49 9.97 -12.43
CA LEU A 181 -12.84 9.55 -13.79
C LEU A 181 -14.32 9.23 -13.91
N GLU A 182 -14.88 9.39 -15.12
CA GLU A 182 -16.27 9.03 -15.40
C GLU A 182 -16.46 7.52 -15.26
N GLU A 183 -15.55 6.74 -15.85
CA GLU A 183 -15.52 5.29 -15.74
C GLU A 183 -14.85 4.86 -14.43
N GLN A 184 -15.55 4.00 -13.67
CA GLN A 184 -15.09 3.42 -12.42
C GLN A 184 -15.01 1.89 -12.52
N PRO A 185 -14.11 1.34 -13.37
CA PRO A 185 -14.05 -0.10 -13.65
C PRO A 185 -13.41 -0.92 -12.51
N VAL A 186 -12.81 -0.25 -11.52
CA VAL A 186 -12.09 -0.89 -10.42
C VAL A 186 -13.05 -1.31 -9.34
N THR A 187 -12.89 -2.54 -8.84
CA THR A 187 -13.63 -3.02 -7.67
C THR A 187 -12.65 -3.53 -6.62
N GLY A 188 -13.04 -3.45 -5.35
CA GLY A 188 -12.24 -3.92 -4.22
C GLY A 188 -12.85 -5.11 -3.48
N GLY A 189 -12.08 -5.63 -2.54
CA GLY A 189 -12.48 -6.54 -1.47
C GLY A 189 -11.40 -6.48 -0.40
N SER A 190 -11.78 -6.51 0.87
CA SER A 190 -10.81 -6.44 1.96
C SER A 190 -11.17 -7.34 3.13
N GLU A 191 -10.18 -7.57 3.97
CA GLU A 191 -10.30 -8.24 5.26
C GLU A 191 -9.34 -7.59 6.24
N TYR A 192 -9.79 -7.40 7.47
CA TYR A 192 -8.96 -6.97 8.59
C TYR A 192 -8.70 -8.17 9.50
N LEU A 193 -7.45 -8.60 9.61
CA LEU A 193 -7.05 -9.72 10.45
C LEU A 193 -6.57 -9.19 11.79
N THR A 194 -7.28 -9.52 12.86
CA THR A 194 -6.83 -9.22 14.22
C THR A 194 -5.79 -10.23 14.66
N GLY A 195 -4.59 -9.74 14.99
CA GLY A 195 -3.50 -10.56 15.50
C GLY A 195 -3.66 -10.96 16.97
N ALA A 196 -2.63 -11.59 17.53
CA ALA A 196 -2.61 -11.94 18.96
C ALA A 196 -2.52 -10.69 19.84
N ASN A 197 -1.81 -9.67 19.37
CA ASN A 197 -1.76 -8.32 19.92
C ASN A 197 -2.27 -7.31 18.86
N ALA A 198 -2.56 -6.07 19.28
CA ALA A 198 -2.99 -5.01 18.35
C ALA A 198 -1.96 -4.81 17.23
N ASP A 199 -0.68 -4.71 17.61
CA ASP A 199 0.47 -4.55 16.72
C ASP A 199 0.73 -5.76 15.82
N ASP A 200 -0.04 -6.86 15.93
CA ASP A 200 0.02 -8.01 15.03
C ASP A 200 -1.16 -8.00 14.01
N SER A 201 -1.99 -6.95 14.02
CA SER A 201 -3.16 -6.84 13.17
C SER A 201 -2.81 -6.22 11.82
N GLU A 202 -3.52 -6.61 10.77
CA GLU A 202 -3.22 -6.20 9.41
C GLU A 202 -4.47 -6.01 8.56
N TRP A 203 -4.38 -5.07 7.62
CA TRP A 203 -5.29 -4.98 6.51
C TRP A 203 -4.80 -5.86 5.36
N ILE A 204 -5.75 -6.53 4.70
CA ILE A 204 -5.53 -7.19 3.41
C ILE A 204 -6.55 -6.62 2.42
N VAL A 205 -6.06 -6.07 1.31
CA VAL A 205 -6.92 -5.44 0.29
C VAL A 205 -6.59 -5.99 -1.08
N VAL A 206 -7.62 -6.41 -1.82
CA VAL A 206 -7.51 -6.79 -3.23
C VAL A 206 -8.26 -5.76 -4.07
N MET A 207 -7.53 -5.08 -4.96
CA MET A 207 -8.10 -4.22 -5.98
C MET A 207 -7.87 -4.83 -7.35
N SER A 208 -8.88 -4.79 -8.21
CA SER A 208 -8.74 -5.31 -9.56
C SER A 208 -9.71 -4.68 -10.54
N ARG A 209 -9.38 -4.80 -11.83
CA ARG A 209 -10.25 -4.38 -12.93
C ARG A 209 -9.92 -5.14 -14.23
N PRO A 210 -10.80 -5.11 -15.25
CA PRO A 210 -10.50 -5.67 -16.56
C PRO A 210 -9.23 -5.09 -17.19
N LEU A 211 -8.46 -5.90 -17.93
CA LEU A 211 -7.18 -5.48 -18.53
C LEU A 211 -7.34 -4.29 -19.49
N VAL A 212 -8.46 -4.30 -20.23
CA VAL A 212 -8.86 -3.23 -21.14
C VAL A 212 -9.89 -2.38 -20.43
N ALA A 213 -9.64 -1.08 -20.35
CA ALA A 213 -10.59 -0.08 -19.88
C ALA A 213 -10.68 1.05 -20.90
N GLU A 214 -11.91 1.43 -21.26
CA GLU A 214 -12.19 2.60 -22.07
C GLU A 214 -12.38 3.82 -21.14
N GLY A 215 -12.03 5.02 -21.62
CA GLY A 215 -12.17 6.27 -20.88
C GLY A 215 -10.89 7.11 -20.90
N GLU A 216 -11.03 8.43 -20.78
CA GLU A 216 -9.87 9.33 -20.68
C GLU A 216 -9.06 9.02 -19.40
N HIS A 217 -7.73 9.07 -19.51
CA HIS A 217 -6.78 8.78 -18.43
C HIS A 217 -6.87 7.37 -17.80
N GLN A 218 -7.60 6.44 -18.44
CA GLN A 218 -7.49 5.02 -18.14
C GLN A 218 -6.21 4.45 -18.74
N ILE A 219 -5.54 3.55 -18.01
CA ILE A 219 -4.36 2.87 -18.53
C ILE A 219 -4.67 1.48 -19.11
N SER A 220 -3.99 1.08 -20.18
CA SER A 220 -4.05 -0.30 -20.65
C SER A 220 -3.12 -1.18 -19.83
N PHE A 221 -3.64 -2.32 -19.34
CA PHE A 221 -2.83 -3.38 -18.73
C PHE A 221 -2.38 -4.44 -19.75
N ASP A 222 -2.67 -4.23 -21.05
CA ASP A 222 -2.18 -5.06 -22.16
C ASP A 222 -0.87 -4.47 -22.71
N ARG A 223 0.18 -4.50 -21.90
CA ARG A 223 1.53 -4.01 -22.22
C ARG A 223 2.59 -4.80 -21.46
N GLU A 224 3.84 -4.71 -21.89
CA GLU A 224 4.93 -5.53 -21.33
C GLU A 224 5.33 -5.10 -19.91
N THR A 225 5.30 -3.81 -19.63
CA THR A 225 5.67 -3.24 -18.32
C THR A 225 4.68 -2.17 -17.88
N ILE A 226 4.44 -2.10 -16.58
CA ILE A 226 3.59 -1.10 -15.93
C ILE A 226 4.33 -0.54 -14.71
N PRO A 227 4.71 0.75 -14.70
CA PRO A 227 5.16 1.41 -13.47
C PRO A 227 4.01 1.46 -12.46
N VAL A 228 4.25 0.94 -11.25
CA VAL A 228 3.30 0.91 -10.14
C VAL A 228 3.93 1.53 -8.89
N ALA A 229 3.16 2.35 -8.18
CA ALA A 229 3.52 2.93 -6.90
C ALA A 229 2.35 2.78 -5.91
N PHE A 230 2.64 2.85 -4.62
CA PHE A 230 1.67 2.59 -3.58
C PHE A 230 1.57 3.75 -2.60
N ALA A 231 0.41 3.86 -1.94
CA ALA A 231 0.24 4.71 -0.78
C ALA A 231 -0.68 4.05 0.25
N VAL A 232 -0.40 4.25 1.53
CA VAL A 232 -1.26 3.83 2.65
C VAL A 232 -1.50 4.98 3.61
N TRP A 233 -2.68 4.98 4.23
CA TRP A 233 -3.10 5.92 5.24
C TRP A 233 -3.57 5.15 6.48
N GLN A 234 -2.96 5.44 7.63
CA GLN A 234 -3.40 4.95 8.94
C GLN A 234 -4.22 6.03 9.66
N GLY A 235 -5.51 5.73 9.88
CA GLY A 235 -6.47 6.67 10.46
C GLY A 235 -6.12 7.06 11.90
N ALA A 236 -5.56 6.13 12.67
CA ALA A 236 -5.15 6.33 14.06
C ALA A 236 -4.02 7.35 14.20
N ASP A 237 -3.23 7.54 13.14
CA ASP A 237 -2.11 8.48 13.07
C ASP A 237 -2.49 9.83 12.43
N ASP A 238 -3.80 10.09 12.32
CA ASP A 238 -4.38 11.26 11.66
C ASP A 238 -4.00 11.41 10.17
N GLN A 239 -3.53 10.34 9.54
CA GLN A 239 -3.13 10.35 8.14
C GLN A 239 -4.35 10.55 7.23
N ARG A 240 -4.21 11.47 6.27
CA ARG A 240 -5.23 11.81 5.25
C ARG A 240 -4.63 12.70 4.18
N ASP A 241 -5.31 12.78 3.03
CA ASP A 241 -4.90 13.64 1.91
C ASP A 241 -3.43 13.38 1.55
N GLY A 242 -2.58 14.42 1.53
CA GLY A 242 -1.14 14.27 1.28
C GLY A 242 -0.35 13.64 2.43
N LEU A 243 -0.88 13.62 3.66
CA LEU A 243 -0.21 12.98 4.81
C LEU A 243 -0.47 11.47 4.76
N LYS A 244 0.51 10.72 4.27
CA LYS A 244 0.45 9.30 3.98
C LYS A 244 1.86 8.71 3.85
N LEU A 245 1.96 7.40 3.91
CA LEU A 245 3.18 6.69 3.50
C LEU A 245 3.08 6.28 2.03
N VAL A 246 4.20 6.32 1.31
CA VAL A 246 4.31 5.98 -0.13
C VAL A 246 5.56 5.16 -0.41
N SER A 247 5.52 4.38 -1.49
CA SER A 247 6.74 3.89 -2.12
C SER A 247 7.50 5.06 -2.75
N GLN A 248 8.80 5.19 -2.50
CA GLN A 248 9.58 6.40 -2.85
C GLN A 248 10.06 6.48 -4.31
N ASP A 249 9.61 5.55 -5.17
CA ASP A 249 9.74 5.60 -6.63
C ASP A 249 8.79 4.56 -7.26
N TRP A 250 8.81 4.43 -8.58
CA TRP A 250 8.15 3.36 -9.32
C TRP A 250 8.75 1.98 -9.01
N ILE A 251 7.89 0.98 -8.94
CA ILE A 251 8.23 -0.43 -9.09
C ILE A 251 7.75 -0.84 -10.48
N ILE A 252 8.56 -1.59 -11.23
CA ILE A 252 8.22 -1.97 -12.61
C ILE A 252 7.56 -3.35 -12.63
N ALA A 253 6.25 -3.39 -12.82
CA ALA A 253 5.51 -4.64 -12.97
C ALA A 253 5.70 -5.22 -14.38
N GLU A 254 6.33 -6.38 -14.48
CA GLU A 254 6.62 -7.06 -15.75
C GLU A 254 5.55 -8.10 -16.08
N LEU A 255 4.82 -7.92 -17.17
CA LEU A 255 3.88 -8.91 -17.66
C LEU A 255 4.63 -9.91 -18.54
N THR A 256 4.61 -11.18 -18.16
CA THR A 256 5.10 -12.23 -19.05
C THR A 256 4.18 -12.28 -20.29
N PRO A 257 4.72 -12.18 -21.52
CA PRO A 257 3.94 -12.34 -22.73
C PRO A 257 3.28 -13.71 -22.74
N ASP A 258 2.07 -13.78 -23.30
CA ASP A 258 1.45 -15.06 -23.63
C ASP A 258 2.32 -15.74 -24.69
N THR A 259 3.21 -16.63 -24.26
CA THR A 259 3.92 -17.51 -25.18
C THR A 259 2.86 -18.44 -25.78
N GLY A 260 2.41 -18.11 -27.00
CA GLY A 260 1.74 -19.08 -27.86
C GLY A 260 2.61 -20.34 -27.97
N PRO A 261 2.02 -21.52 -28.24
CA PRO A 261 2.80 -22.74 -28.37
C PRO A 261 3.96 -22.48 -29.33
N ALA A 262 5.18 -22.79 -28.89
CA ALA A 262 6.37 -22.66 -29.70
C ALA A 262 6.08 -23.25 -31.09
N ALA A 263 6.27 -22.45 -32.13
CA ALA A 263 6.08 -22.90 -33.50
C ALA A 263 7.00 -24.10 -33.74
N GLY A 264 6.40 -25.30 -33.74
CA GLY A 264 6.90 -26.56 -34.30
C GLY A 264 8.33 -26.99 -33.97
N ASN A 265 8.45 -28.17 -33.36
CA ASN A 265 9.43 -29.16 -33.81
C ASN A 265 8.68 -30.40 -34.29
#